data_AF-A0A7X6FEP0-F1
#
_entry.id   AF-A0A7X6FEP0-F1
#
_cell.length_a   1.000
_cell.length_b   1.000
_cell.length_c   1.000
_cell.angle_alpha   90.00
_cell.angle_beta   90.00
_cell.angle_gamma   90.00
#
_symmetry.space_group_name_H-M   'P 1'
#
loop_
_entity.id
_entity.type
_entity.pdbx_description
1 polymer ?
#
loop_
_entity_poly.entity_id
_entity_poly.type
_entity_poly.pdbx_seq_one_letter_code
_entity_poly.pdbx_strand_id
1 'polypeptide(L)' 'MTAFGLPRETTDLPHELFTQVLDGRNSHVADGVRQIPGRQPKGFSVYARETAATGIWSIQS' A
#
# COMPACT_ATOMS: atom_id res chain seq x y z
N MET A 1 8.29 -10.38 22.10
CA MET A 1 8.17 -9.05 21.50
C MET A 1 8.52 -9.14 20.02
N THR A 2 7.82 -8.43 19.15
CA THR A 2 8.14 -8.33 17.71
C THR A 2 9.33 -7.39 17.48
N ALA A 3 9.80 -7.26 16.23
CA ALA A 3 10.91 -6.37 15.87
C ALA A 3 10.66 -4.90 16.26
N PHE A 4 9.40 -4.51 16.47
CA PHE A 4 8.99 -3.17 16.89
C PHE A 4 8.70 -3.07 18.40
N GLY A 5 9.09 -4.07 19.20
CA GLY A 5 8.90 -4.07 20.66
C GLY A 5 7.45 -4.32 21.11
N LEU A 6 6.54 -4.67 20.21
CA LEU A 6 5.14 -4.96 20.56
C LEU A 6 4.97 -6.38 21.11
N PRO A 7 4.01 -6.61 22.02
CA PRO A 7 3.58 -7.95 22.39
C PRO A 7 3.06 -8.73 21.17
N ARG A 8 3.14 -10.07 21.23
CA ARG A 8 2.85 -10.92 20.06
C ARG A 8 1.36 -10.91 19.73
N GLU A 9 0.54 -10.99 20.76
CA GLU A 9 -0.91 -10.89 20.73
C GLU A 9 -1.39 -9.58 20.07
N THR A 10 -0.61 -8.51 20.17
CA THR A 10 -0.90 -7.23 19.50
C THR A 10 -0.75 -7.33 17.98
N THR A 11 0.13 -8.22 17.50
CA THR A 11 0.41 -8.39 16.07
C THR A 11 -0.39 -9.52 15.41
N ASP A 12 -0.97 -10.43 16.19
CA ASP A 12 -1.66 -11.60 15.66
C ASP A 12 -2.88 -11.20 14.80
N LEU A 13 -3.72 -10.28 15.28
CA LEU A 13 -4.89 -9.80 14.51
C LEU A 13 -4.49 -9.03 13.22
N PRO A 14 -3.58 -8.04 13.25
CA PRO A 14 -3.10 -7.39 12.03
C PRO A 14 -2.47 -8.37 11.03
N HIS A 15 -1.74 -9.38 11.53
CA HIS A 15 -1.13 -10.39 10.68
C HIS A 15 -2.18 -11.20 9.91
N GLU A 16 -3.20 -11.69 10.62
CA GLU A 16 -4.30 -12.43 9.99
C GLU A 16 -5.07 -11.54 9.00
N LEU A 17 -5.41 -10.31 9.41
CA LEU A 17 -6.12 -9.35 8.59
C LEU A 17 -5.37 -9.06 7.29
N PHE A 18 -4.08 -8.76 7.36
CA PHE A 18 -3.29 -8.47 6.16
C PHE A 18 -3.09 -9.70 5.28
N THR A 19 -2.93 -10.89 5.88
CA THR A 19 -2.85 -12.14 5.12
C THR A 19 -4.12 -12.39 4.30
N GLN A 20 -5.29 -12.11 4.86
CA GLN A 20 -6.58 -12.35 4.18
C GLN A 20 -7.05 -11.20 3.27
N VAL A 21 -6.65 -9.95 3.55
CA VAL A 21 -7.14 -8.77 2.81
C VAL A 21 -6.20 -8.36 1.68
N LEU A 22 -4.89 -8.59 1.84
CA LEU A 22 -3.86 -8.22 0.85
C LEU A 22 -3.52 -9.37 -0.12
N ASP A 23 -4.41 -10.36 -0.25
CA ASP A 23 -4.27 -11.50 -1.18
C ASP A 23 -4.51 -11.12 -2.66
N GLY A 24 -4.90 -9.87 -2.91
CA GLY A 24 -5.14 -9.33 -4.26
C GLY A 24 -6.59 -9.43 -4.74
N ARG A 25 -7.50 -10.11 -4.02
CA ARG A 25 -8.91 -10.26 -4.46
C ARG A 25 -9.67 -8.94 -4.63
N ASN A 26 -9.18 -7.88 -3.99
CA ASN A 26 -9.76 -6.52 -4.04
C ASN A 26 -8.91 -5.53 -4.86
N SER A 27 -7.93 -5.97 -5.64
CA SER A 27 -6.97 -5.07 -6.30
C SER A 27 -7.44 -4.49 -7.65
N HIS A 28 -8.71 -4.68 -8.01
CA HIS A 28 -9.26 -4.18 -9.27
C HIS A 28 -9.57 -2.68 -9.18
N VAL A 29 -9.37 -1.98 -10.30
CA VAL A 29 -9.70 -0.56 -10.41
C VAL A 29 -11.22 -0.41 -10.32
N ALA A 30 -11.69 0.22 -9.24
CA ALA A 30 -13.09 0.57 -9.08
C ALA A 30 -13.54 1.59 -10.15
N ASP A 31 -14.77 1.44 -10.63
CA ASP A 31 -15.31 2.20 -11.77
C ASP A 31 -15.27 3.72 -11.54
N GLY A 32 -15.52 4.17 -10.31
CA GLY A 32 -15.46 5.58 -9.94
C GLY A 32 -14.08 6.22 -10.19
N VAL A 33 -12.99 5.46 -10.04
CA VAL A 33 -11.63 5.96 -10.25
C VAL A 33 -11.35 6.23 -11.74
N ARG A 34 -12.07 5.59 -12.66
CA ARG A 34 -12.01 5.90 -14.10
C ARG A 34 -12.80 7.16 -14.47
N GLN A 35 -13.84 7.48 -13.72
CA GLN A 35 -14.80 8.54 -14.06
C GLN A 35 -14.39 9.93 -13.53
N ILE A 36 -13.68 9.98 -12.39
CA ILE A 36 -13.34 11.24 -11.71
C ILE A 36 -12.18 12.03 -12.38
N PRO A 37 -11.03 11.42 -12.75
CA PRO A 37 -9.82 12.20 -13.08
C PRO A 37 -9.78 12.79 -14.49
N GLY A 38 -10.76 12.51 -15.36
CA GLY A 38 -10.70 12.85 -16.79
C GLY A 38 -9.54 12.19 -17.56
N ARG A 39 -8.81 11.26 -16.93
CA ARG A 39 -7.68 10.49 -17.46
C ARG A 39 -7.74 9.06 -16.96
N GLN A 40 -7.11 8.13 -17.69
CA GLN A 40 -7.00 6.75 -17.23
C GLN A 40 -6.30 6.69 -15.86
N PRO A 41 -6.79 5.87 -14.91
CA PRO A 41 -6.16 5.71 -13.63
C PRO A 41 -4.77 5.10 -13.80
N LYS A 42 -3.82 5.70 -13.11
CA LYS A 42 -2.43 5.26 -13.09
C LYS A 42 -2.28 4.11 -12.10
N GLY A 43 -1.57 3.05 -12.50
CA GLY A 43 -1.22 1.98 -11.58
C GLY A 43 -0.37 2.50 -10.42
N PHE A 44 -0.67 2.07 -9.19
CA PHE A 44 0.03 2.53 -7.99
C PHE A 44 1.53 2.24 -8.04
N SER A 45 1.94 1.10 -8.60
CA SER A 45 3.36 0.76 -8.80
C SER A 45 4.10 1.76 -9.68
N VAL A 46 3.45 2.28 -10.72
CA VAL A 46 4.03 3.31 -11.60
C VAL A 46 4.18 4.62 -10.84
N TYR A 47 3.14 5.04 -10.11
CA TYR A 47 3.20 6.22 -9.25
C TYR A 47 4.33 6.11 -8.21
N ALA A 48 4.42 4.98 -7.52
CA ALA A 48 5.43 4.76 -6.49
C ALA A 48 6.86 4.84 -7.05
N ARG A 49 7.10 4.24 -8.22
CA ARG A 49 8.40 4.29 -8.90
C ARG A 49 8.81 5.72 -9.27
N GLU A 50 7.89 6.48 -9.87
CA GLU A 50 8.15 7.87 -10.25
C GLU A 50 8.37 8.76 -9.02
N THR A 51 7.59 8.56 -7.95
CA THR A 51 7.71 9.34 -6.72
C THR A 51 9.03 9.03 -6.01
N ALA A 52 9.43 7.76 -5.94
CA ALA A 52 10.74 7.36 -5.41
C ALA A 52 11.89 8.03 -6.19
N ALA A 53 11.77 8.13 -7.52
CA ALA A 53 12.79 8.77 -8.36
C ALA A 53 12.96 10.28 -8.09
N THR A 54 11.97 10.95 -7.47
CA THR A 54 12.11 12.35 -7.04
C THR A 54 13.00 12.52 -5.81
N GLY A 55 13.31 11.43 -5.09
CA GLY A 55 14.08 11.48 -3.85
C GLY A 55 13.29 12.01 -2.63
N ILE A 56 11.99 12.26 -2.75
CA ILE A 56 11.18 12.80 -1.63
C ILE A 56 11.08 11.86 -0.42
N TRP A 57 11.39 10.57 -0.61
CA TRP A 57 11.45 9.57 0.45
C TRP A 57 12.87 9.25 0.91
N SER A 58 13.88 9.92 0.36
CA SER A 58 15.24 9.79 0.83
C SER A 58 15.31 10.30 2.26
N ILE A 59 15.66 9.41 3.18
CA ILE A 59 16.04 9.79 4.54
C ILE A 59 17.38 10.53 4.45
N GLN A 60 17.39 11.82 4.82
CA GLN A 60 18.65 12.53 5.00
C GLN A 60 19.46 11.79 6.07
N SER A 61 20.68 11.42 5.71
CA SER A 61 21.68 10.88 6.65
C SER A 61 22.27 11.99 7.50
#